data_AF-A0A8S3K1W4-F1
#
_entry.id   AF-A0A8S3K1W4-F1
#
_cell.length_a   1.000
_cell.length_b   1.000
_cell.length_c   1.000
_cell.angle_alpha   90.00
_cell.angle_beta   90.00
_cell.angle_gamma   90.00
#
_symmetry.space_group_name_H-M   'P 1'
#
loop_
_entity.id
_entity.type
_entity.pdbx_description
1 polymer ?
#
loop_
_entity_poly.entity_id
_entity_poly.type
_entity_poly.pdbx_seq_one_letter_code
_entity_poly.pdbx_strand_id
1 'polypeptide(L)'
;DQDDDESGDQHAIVDNWSNDVETDLNPIEELILIMNLLKKCRTIATIVKKSSVIAAFVRKEQLLLKTKKMIRIDCKTRWNSTFLLIEATIECKQVLMKLFSEKRSFNLRSEQVNRLITVELNNDEWDFLSSLRFVLNPFYHATKLMSGKNYPSIGL
;
A
#
# COMPACT_ATOMS: atom_id res chain seq x y z
N ASP A 1 7.57 23.58 72.28
CA ASP A 1 7.15 22.18 72.36
C ASP A 1 6.32 21.91 71.12
N GLN A 2 7.00 21.69 70.00
CA GLN A 2 7.54 20.40 69.55
C GLN A 2 6.44 19.67 68.76
N ASP A 3 6.58 19.62 67.43
CA ASP A 3 7.18 18.48 66.69
C ASP A 3 5.98 17.70 66.07
N ASP A 4 5.94 17.17 64.86
CA ASP A 4 6.93 16.89 63.84
C ASP A 4 6.20 16.68 62.49
N ASP A 5 7.01 16.74 61.43
CA ASP A 5 6.82 16.13 60.11
C ASP A 5 5.99 14.84 60.09
N GLU A 6 5.12 14.71 59.08
CA GLU A 6 5.05 13.43 58.36
C GLU A 6 4.86 13.66 56.86
N SER A 7 5.98 13.48 56.18
CA SER A 7 6.12 13.33 54.74
C SER A 7 5.70 11.91 54.34
N GLY A 8 4.90 11.79 53.27
CA GLY A 8 4.51 10.52 52.65
C GLY A 8 3.04 10.57 52.27
N ASP A 9 2.62 10.43 51.00
CA ASP A 9 3.07 9.41 50.07
C ASP A 9 2.82 9.91 48.63
N GLN A 10 3.88 10.30 47.92
CA GLN A 10 3.81 10.68 46.49
C GLN A 10 3.94 9.47 45.55
N HIS A 11 3.81 8.24 46.07
CA HIS A 11 3.75 7.03 45.27
C HIS A 11 2.39 6.35 45.38
N ALA A 12 1.32 7.12 45.15
CA ALA A 12 0.07 6.50 44.71
C ALA A 12 0.37 5.77 43.40
N ILE A 13 0.46 4.43 43.45
CA ILE A 13 0.48 3.59 42.26
C ILE A 13 -0.92 3.74 41.64
N VAL A 14 -1.07 4.73 40.77
CA VAL A 14 -2.30 4.94 40.02
C VAL A 14 -2.33 3.86 38.94
N ASP A 15 -3.41 3.07 38.89
CA ASP A 15 -3.65 2.12 37.82
C ASP A 15 -3.84 2.88 36.49
N ASN A 16 -2.72 3.10 35.82
CA ASN A 16 -2.66 3.80 34.54
C ASN A 16 -2.68 2.81 33.37
N TRP A 17 -3.05 1.54 33.61
CA TRP A 17 -3.09 0.47 32.61
C TRP A 17 -3.91 0.83 31.38
N SER A 18 -4.98 1.60 31.56
CA SER A 18 -5.83 2.04 30.44
C SER A 18 -5.22 3.15 29.59
N ASN A 19 -4.22 3.88 30.11
CA ASN A 19 -3.57 5.01 29.43
C ASN A 19 -2.20 4.62 28.83
N ASP A 20 -1.51 3.65 29.43
CA ASP A 20 -0.17 3.20 29.00
C ASP A 20 -0.21 2.04 28.00
N VAL A 21 -1.37 1.39 27.83
CA VAL A 21 -1.58 0.41 26.77
C VAL A 21 -2.00 1.18 25.52
N GLU A 22 -1.09 1.34 24.57
CA GLU A 22 -1.45 1.59 23.17
C GLU A 22 -2.47 0.51 22.78
N THR A 23 -3.75 0.86 22.75
CA THR A 23 -4.77 -0.06 22.26
C THR A 23 -4.50 -0.27 20.78
N ASP A 24 -4.25 -1.53 20.40
CA ASP A 24 -4.18 -1.94 19.01
C ASP A 24 -5.32 -1.27 18.21
N LEU A 25 -4.98 -0.73 17.05
CA LEU A 25 -5.94 -0.08 16.16
C LEU A 25 -7.15 -1.00 15.96
N ASN A 26 -8.35 -0.41 15.98
CA ASN A 26 -9.57 -1.16 15.75
C ASN A 26 -9.48 -1.88 14.38
N PRO A 27 -9.77 -3.19 14.29
CA PRO A 27 -9.69 -3.94 13.03
C PRO A 27 -10.43 -3.29 11.84
N ILE A 28 -11.45 -2.47 12.11
CA ILE A 28 -12.17 -1.70 11.10
C ILE A 28 -11.29 -0.61 10.48
N GLU A 29 -10.48 0.08 11.27
CA GLU A 29 -9.59 1.15 10.82
C GLU A 29 -8.46 0.61 9.94
N GLU A 30 -7.89 -0.53 10.32
CA GLU A 30 -6.89 -1.24 9.51
C GLU A 30 -7.46 -1.66 8.14
N LEU A 31 -8.69 -2.18 8.13
CA LEU A 31 -9.37 -2.54 6.89
C LEU A 31 -9.60 -1.31 5.99
N ILE A 32 -10.00 -0.18 6.58
CA ILE A 32 -10.18 1.08 5.84
C ILE A 32 -8.85 1.55 5.23
N LEU A 33 -7.75 1.44 5.97
CA LEU A 33 -6.41 1.79 5.49
C LEU A 33 -6.02 0.94 4.28
N ILE A 34 -6.16 -0.39 4.38
CA ILE A 34 -5.90 -1.32 3.26
C ILE A 34 -6.78 -0.97 2.06
N MET A 35 -8.07 -0.73 2.28
CA MET A 35 -9.00 -0.38 1.21
C MET A 35 -8.60 0.91 0.50
N ASN A 36 -8.15 1.92 1.23
CA ASN A 36 -7.72 3.21 0.68
C ASN A 36 -6.41 3.09 -0.10
N LEU A 37 -5.44 2.34 0.44
CA LEU A 37 -4.18 2.05 -0.24
C LEU A 37 -4.41 1.31 -1.57
N LEU A 38 -5.28 0.30 -1.58
CA LEU A 38 -5.64 -0.41 -2.81
C LEU A 38 -6.42 0.47 -3.79
N LYS A 39 -7.27 1.39 -3.32
CA LYS A 39 -7.94 2.39 -4.18
C LYS A 39 -6.91 3.32 -4.84
N LYS A 40 -5.86 3.76 -4.14
CA LYS A 40 -4.76 4.54 -4.73
C LYS A 40 -4.09 3.74 -5.85
N CYS A 41 -3.67 2.50 -5.57
CA CYS A 41 -3.03 1.61 -6.57
C CYS A 41 -3.89 1.44 -7.85
N ARG A 42 -5.20 1.18 -7.67
CA ARG A 42 -6.14 1.07 -8.80
C ARG A 42 -6.28 2.37 -9.59
N THR A 43 -6.27 3.49 -8.88
CA THR A 43 -6.38 4.81 -9.50
C THR A 43 -5.12 5.14 -10.29
N ILE A 44 -3.93 4.85 -9.76
CA ILE A 44 -2.65 4.95 -10.48
C ILE A 44 -2.72 4.11 -11.76
N ALA A 45 -3.08 2.83 -11.65
CA ALA A 45 -3.21 1.93 -12.80
C ALA A 45 -4.17 2.50 -13.87
N THR A 46 -5.28 3.09 -13.42
CA THR A 46 -6.27 3.72 -14.30
C THR A 46 -5.72 4.97 -14.98
N ILE A 47 -5.00 5.83 -14.26
CA ILE A 47 -4.39 7.05 -14.81
C ILE A 47 -3.34 6.68 -15.86
N VAL A 48 -2.43 5.77 -15.53
CA VAL A 48 -1.38 5.29 -16.45
C VAL A 48 -2.00 4.66 -17.70
N LYS A 49 -3.10 3.92 -17.57
CA LYS A 49 -3.77 3.31 -18.72
C LYS A 49 -4.53 4.32 -19.60
N LYS A 50 -5.21 5.30 -18.99
CA LYS A 50 -6.12 6.21 -19.70
C LYS A 50 -5.45 7.47 -20.26
N SER A 51 -4.36 7.94 -19.65
CA SER A 51 -3.66 9.15 -20.10
C SER A 51 -2.54 8.77 -21.07
N SER A 52 -2.64 9.17 -22.35
CA SER A 52 -1.61 8.90 -23.36
C SER A 52 -0.26 9.53 -22.99
N VAL A 53 -0.27 10.75 -22.44
CA VAL A 53 0.93 11.47 -21.99
C VAL A 53 1.63 10.72 -20.86
N ILE A 54 0.88 10.33 -19.83
CA ILE A 54 1.45 9.59 -18.68
C ILE A 54 1.89 8.19 -19.12
N ALA A 55 1.11 7.52 -19.97
CA ALA A 55 1.48 6.22 -20.50
C ALA A 55 2.77 6.28 -21.34
N ALA A 56 2.99 7.35 -22.10
CA ALA A 56 4.22 7.56 -22.86
C ALA A 56 5.41 7.81 -21.92
N PHE A 57 5.24 8.65 -20.90
CA PHE A 57 6.24 8.90 -19.86
C PHE A 57 6.65 7.61 -19.14
N VAL A 58 5.67 6.86 -18.62
CA VAL A 58 5.92 5.59 -17.91
C VAL A 58 6.67 4.61 -18.79
N ARG A 59 6.29 4.46 -20.06
CA ARG A 59 7.02 3.57 -21.00
C ARG A 59 8.46 4.02 -21.23
N LYS A 60 8.68 5.33 -21.40
CA LYS A 60 10.03 5.89 -21.57
C LYS A 60 10.90 5.59 -20.34
N GLU A 61 10.39 5.87 -19.14
CA GLU A 61 11.13 5.62 -17.90
C GLU A 61 11.34 4.13 -17.63
N GLN A 62 10.38 3.27 -17.98
CA GLN A 62 10.53 1.81 -17.90
C GLN A 62 11.66 1.29 -18.79
N LEU A 63 11.82 1.84 -20.00
CA LEU A 63 12.93 1.50 -20.89
C LEU A 63 14.28 1.93 -20.30
N LEU A 64 14.36 3.13 -19.74
CA LEU A 64 15.58 3.67 -19.11
C LEU A 64 15.99 2.85 -17.88
N LEU A 65 15.03 2.47 -17.05
CA LEU A 65 15.25 1.69 -15.82
C LEU A 65 15.27 0.17 -16.05
N LYS A 66 15.08 -0.28 -17.29
CA LYS A 66 15.01 -1.71 -17.68
C LYS A 66 13.92 -2.50 -16.93
N THR A 67 12.84 -1.84 -16.53
CA THR A 67 11.69 -2.47 -15.87
C THR A 67 10.67 -2.94 -16.91
N LYS A 68 10.28 -4.22 -16.86
CA LYS A 68 9.33 -4.81 -17.83
C LYS A 68 7.89 -4.89 -17.36
N LYS A 69 7.62 -4.77 -16.04
CA LYS A 69 6.25 -4.88 -15.54
C LYS A 69 5.44 -3.63 -15.84
N MET A 70 4.21 -3.86 -16.30
CA MET A 70 3.21 -2.83 -16.50
C MET A 70 2.16 -2.96 -15.40
N ILE A 71 1.79 -1.84 -14.79
CA ILE A 71 0.70 -1.79 -13.81
C ILE A 71 -0.62 -2.13 -14.53
N ARG A 72 -1.32 -3.14 -14.02
CA ARG A 72 -2.62 -3.58 -14.55
C ARG A 72 -3.70 -3.39 -13.50
N ILE A 73 -4.90 -3.02 -13.94
CA ILE A 73 -6.07 -2.93 -13.06
C ILE A 73 -6.45 -4.35 -12.61
N ASP A 74 -6.73 -4.52 -11.32
CA ASP A 74 -7.18 -5.79 -10.76
C ASP A 74 -8.65 -6.09 -11.06
N CYS A 75 -9.01 -7.37 -10.99
CA CYS A 75 -10.37 -7.84 -10.93
C CYS A 75 -10.81 -7.86 -9.46
N LYS A 76 -11.68 -6.93 -9.07
CA LYS A 76 -12.10 -6.71 -7.67
C LYS A 76 -12.58 -7.99 -6.94
N THR A 77 -13.14 -8.95 -7.68
CA THR A 77 -13.68 -10.21 -7.11
C THR A 77 -12.65 -11.35 -7.09
N ARG A 78 -11.43 -11.15 -7.61
CA ARG A 78 -10.37 -12.16 -7.65
C ARG A 78 -9.10 -11.61 -7.01
N TRP A 79 -8.89 -11.95 -5.75
CA TRP A 79 -7.76 -11.47 -4.95
C TRP A 79 -6.39 -11.71 -5.61
N ASN A 80 -6.20 -12.80 -6.38
CA ASN A 80 -4.97 -13.06 -7.14
C ASN A 80 -4.58 -11.88 -8.07
N SER A 81 -5.57 -11.22 -8.66
CA SER A 81 -5.33 -10.06 -9.50
C SER A 81 -4.99 -8.81 -8.68
N THR A 82 -5.49 -8.70 -7.45
CA THR A 82 -5.09 -7.66 -6.49
C THR A 82 -3.63 -7.84 -6.08
N PHE A 83 -3.20 -9.08 -5.80
CA PHE A 83 -1.78 -9.39 -5.56
C PHE A 83 -0.90 -8.94 -6.74
N LEU A 84 -1.28 -9.27 -7.98
CA LEU A 84 -0.53 -8.84 -9.17
C LEU A 84 -0.51 -7.32 -9.37
N LEU A 85 -1.57 -6.60 -8.99
CA LEU A 85 -1.58 -5.13 -8.98
C LEU A 85 -0.58 -4.57 -7.96
N ILE A 86 -0.59 -5.08 -6.73
CA ILE A 86 0.36 -4.68 -5.68
C ILE A 86 1.79 -4.93 -6.16
N GLU A 87 2.07 -6.14 -6.65
CA GLU A 87 3.39 -6.53 -7.11
C GLU A 87 3.88 -5.65 -8.27
N ALA A 88 3.02 -5.37 -9.26
CA ALA A 88 3.37 -4.48 -10.37
C ALA A 88 3.58 -3.02 -9.91
N THR A 89 2.84 -2.56 -8.90
CA THR A 89 2.98 -1.20 -8.36
C THR A 89 4.33 -1.04 -7.66
N ILE A 90 4.74 -2.02 -6.85
CA ILE A 90 6.06 -2.05 -6.18
C ILE A 90 7.19 -2.11 -7.20
N GLU A 91 7.11 -2.98 -8.21
CA GLU A 91 8.13 -3.06 -9.25
C GLU A 91 8.26 -1.77 -10.07
N CYS A 92 7.17 -0.99 -10.16
CA CYS A 92 7.17 0.32 -10.81
C CYS A 92 7.51 1.49 -9.86
N LYS A 93 7.90 1.25 -8.61
CA LYS A 93 8.13 2.29 -7.59
C LYS A 93 8.99 3.43 -8.10
N GLN A 94 10.16 3.14 -8.66
CA GLN A 94 11.08 4.17 -9.17
C GLN A 94 10.47 5.02 -10.30
N VAL A 95 9.75 4.38 -11.24
CA VAL A 95 9.06 5.07 -12.34
C VAL A 95 7.94 5.96 -11.81
N LEU A 96 7.17 5.46 -10.83
CA LEU A 96 6.08 6.20 -10.22
C LEU A 96 6.58 7.38 -9.38
N MET A 97 7.69 7.22 -8.65
CA MET A 97 8.30 8.34 -7.92
C MET A 97 8.71 9.47 -8.86
N LYS A 98 9.32 9.15 -10.01
CA LYS A 98 9.62 10.15 -11.04
C LYS A 98 8.37 10.80 -11.63
N LEU A 99 7.33 10.00 -11.90
CA LEU A 99 6.04 10.52 -12.38
C LEU A 99 5.47 11.53 -11.37
N PHE A 100 5.53 11.22 -10.07
CA PHE A 100 5.04 12.10 -9.04
C PHE A 100 5.91 13.33 -8.83
N SER A 101 7.24 13.25 -8.96
CA SER A 101 8.11 14.44 -8.89
C SER A 101 7.89 15.38 -10.07
N GLU A 102 7.64 14.84 -11.26
CA GLU A 102 7.48 15.62 -12.50
C GLU A 102 6.01 15.95 -12.84
N LYS A 103 5.06 15.64 -11.95
CA LYS A 103 3.61 15.76 -12.21
C LYS A 103 3.15 17.14 -12.69
N ARG A 104 3.88 18.21 -12.34
CA ARG A 104 3.61 19.60 -12.75
C ARG A 104 4.27 20.00 -14.07
N SER A 105 5.24 19.23 -14.54
CA SER A 105 5.99 19.48 -15.78
C SER A 105 5.25 18.97 -17.02
N PHE A 106 4.25 18.11 -16.83
CA PHE A 106 3.40 17.63 -17.92
C PHE A 106 2.35 18.69 -18.29
N ASN A 107 2.04 18.82 -19.58
CA ASN A 107 0.91 19.62 -20.10
C ASN A 107 -0.45 18.94 -19.78
N LEU A 108 -0.73 18.71 -18.49
CA LEU A 108 -1.96 18.09 -18.00
C LEU A 108 -2.92 19.17 -17.49
N ARG A 109 -4.22 18.88 -17.53
CA ARG A 109 -5.22 19.75 -16.88
C ARG A 109 -5.03 19.75 -15.37
N SER A 110 -5.35 20.86 -14.70
CA SER A 110 -5.20 21.00 -13.24
C SER A 110 -5.89 19.88 -12.46
N GLU A 111 -7.06 19.42 -12.91
CA GLU A 111 -7.77 18.28 -12.31
C GLU A 111 -6.95 16.98 -12.36
N GLN A 112 -6.24 16.73 -13.47
CA GLN A 112 -5.41 15.55 -13.64
C GLN A 112 -4.17 15.60 -12.74
N VAL A 113 -3.58 16.79 -12.58
CA VAL A 113 -2.47 17.02 -11.64
C VAL A 113 -2.92 16.81 -10.20
N ASN A 114 -4.07 17.37 -9.82
CA ASN A 114 -4.66 17.17 -8.49
C ASN A 114 -4.93 15.68 -8.23
N ARG A 115 -5.42 14.96 -9.22
CA ARG A 115 -5.64 13.51 -9.11
C ARG A 115 -4.35 12.70 -8.95
N LEU A 116 -3.22 13.16 -9.51
CA LEU A 116 -1.91 12.56 -9.27
C LEU A 116 -1.41 12.84 -7.85
N ILE A 117 -1.65 14.05 -7.34
CA ILE A 117 -1.29 14.44 -5.96
C ILE A 117 -2.05 13.56 -4.95
N THR A 118 -3.35 13.36 -5.13
CA THR A 118 -4.17 12.62 -4.15
C THR A 118 -3.85 11.12 -4.07
N VAL A 119 -3.25 10.56 -5.12
CA VAL A 119 -2.91 9.13 -5.19
C VAL A 119 -1.42 8.87 -5.05
N GLU A 120 -0.63 9.90 -4.79
CA GLU A 120 0.77 9.78 -4.44
C GLU A 120 0.90 8.93 -3.18
N LEU A 121 1.80 7.94 -3.25
CA LEU A 121 2.08 7.01 -2.17
C LEU A 121 3.22 7.54 -1.32
N ASN A 122 3.00 7.69 -0.02
CA ASN A 122 4.05 8.05 0.93
C ASN A 122 4.93 6.82 1.27
N ASN A 123 5.98 7.01 2.07
CA ASN A 123 6.93 5.94 2.40
C ASN A 123 6.25 4.80 3.17
N ASP A 124 5.43 5.13 4.17
CA ASP A 124 4.72 4.13 4.98
C ASP A 124 3.77 3.29 4.12
N GLU A 125 3.11 3.89 3.14
CA GLU A 125 2.26 3.20 2.18
C GLU A 125 3.07 2.27 1.26
N TRP A 126 4.28 2.65 0.86
CA TRP A 126 5.18 1.77 0.10
C TRP A 126 5.64 0.58 0.92
N ASP A 127 5.98 0.80 2.18
CA ASP A 127 6.42 -0.24 3.09
C ASP A 127 5.25 -1.17 3.41
N PHE A 128 4.04 -0.62 3.61
CA PHE A 128 2.84 -1.41 3.82
C PHE A 128 2.46 -2.25 2.58
N LEU A 129 2.59 -1.71 1.36
CA LEU A 129 2.44 -2.50 0.14
C LEU A 129 3.43 -3.68 0.09
N SER A 130 4.66 -3.46 0.55
CA SER A 130 5.69 -4.50 0.59
C SER A 130 5.35 -5.61 1.60
N SER A 131 4.85 -5.24 2.77
CA SER A 131 4.32 -6.18 3.77
C SER A 131 3.13 -6.97 3.24
N LEU A 132 2.16 -6.30 2.59
CA LEU A 132 1.02 -6.96 1.96
C LEU A 132 1.46 -7.93 0.86
N ARG A 133 2.42 -7.54 0.02
CA ARG A 133 2.99 -8.43 -0.99
C ARG A 133 3.59 -9.67 -0.34
N PHE A 134 4.38 -9.51 0.72
CA PHE A 134 5.01 -10.62 1.43
C PHE A 134 3.98 -11.62 1.96
N VAL A 135 2.95 -11.13 2.65
CA VAL A 135 1.86 -11.96 3.20
C VAL A 135 1.09 -12.68 2.09
N LEU A 136 0.77 -11.99 1.00
CA LEU A 136 -0.08 -12.53 -0.08
C LEU A 136 0.67 -13.48 -1.03
N ASN A 137 2.00 -13.36 -1.13
CA ASN A 137 2.82 -14.15 -2.04
C ASN A 137 2.67 -15.68 -1.90
N PRO A 138 2.78 -16.29 -0.70
CA PRO A 138 2.63 -17.73 -0.54
C PRO A 138 1.24 -18.22 -0.97
N PHE A 139 0.18 -17.48 -0.62
CA PHE A 139 -1.18 -17.81 -1.04
C PHE A 139 -1.30 -17.77 -2.57
N TYR A 140 -0.66 -16.78 -3.22
CA TYR A 140 -0.76 -16.60 -4.67
C TYR A 140 -0.15 -17.81 -5.37
N HIS A 141 1.03 -18.24 -4.91
CA HIS A 141 1.69 -19.44 -5.41
C HIS A 141 0.88 -20.71 -5.14
N ALA A 142 0.35 -20.89 -3.93
CA ALA A 142 -0.49 -22.03 -3.58
C ALA A 142 -1.74 -22.09 -4.48
N THR A 143 -2.42 -20.98 -4.69
CA THR A 143 -3.62 -20.92 -5.53
C THR A 143 -3.31 -21.13 -6.99
N LYS A 144 -2.19 -20.59 -7.48
CA LYS A 144 -1.71 -20.83 -8.84
C LYS A 144 -1.36 -22.30 -9.06
N LEU A 145 -0.76 -22.95 -8.06
CA LEU A 145 -0.52 -24.38 -8.04
C LEU A 145 -1.85 -25.15 -8.04
N MET A 146 -2.80 -24.87 -7.16
CA MET A 146 -4.09 -25.58 -7.17
C MET A 146 -4.93 -25.36 -8.44
N SER A 147 -4.73 -24.23 -9.14
CA SER A 147 -5.41 -23.91 -10.40
C SER A 147 -4.82 -24.63 -11.62
N GLY A 148 -3.72 -25.37 -11.45
CA GLY A 148 -3.11 -26.15 -12.51
C GLY A 148 -4.06 -27.23 -13.03
N LYS A 149 -4.14 -27.37 -14.36
CA LYS A 149 -5.00 -28.37 -15.03
C LYS A 149 -4.27 -29.66 -15.41
N ASN A 150 -2.95 -29.70 -15.20
CA ASN A 150 -2.07 -30.76 -15.71
C ASN A 150 -1.53 -31.70 -14.61
N TYR A 151 -2.02 -31.58 -13.38
CA TYR A 151 -1.76 -32.52 -12.30
C TYR A 151 -3.00 -32.61 -11.42
N PRO A 152 -3.24 -33.76 -10.77
CA PRO A 152 -4.32 -33.88 -9.78
C PRO A 152 -4.10 -32.86 -8.67
N SER A 153 -5.01 -31.89 -8.53
CA SER A 153 -4.94 -30.82 -7.53
C SER A 153 -5.74 -31.13 -6.25
N ILE A 154 -6.41 -32.28 -6.20
CA ILE A 154 -7.01 -32.86 -5.00
C ILE A 154 -6.72 -34.36 -5.02
N GLY A 155 -6.13 -34.88 -3.94
CA GLY A 155 -5.88 -36.30 -3.78
C GLY A 155 -7.20 -37.06 -3.68
N LEU A 156 -7.29 -38.18 -4.41
CA LEU A 156 -8.21 -39.28 -4.09
C LEU A 156 -7.75 -39.98 -2.81
#